data_AF-A0A5N6Z8N7-F1
#
_entry.id   AF-A0A5N6Z8N7-F1
#
_cell.length_a   1.000
_cell.length_b   1.000
_cell.length_c   1.000
_cell.angle_alpha   90.00
_cell.angle_beta   90.00
_cell.angle_gamma   90.00
#
_symmetry.space_group_name_H-M   'P 1'
#
loop_
_entity.id
_entity.type
_entity.pdbx_description
1 polymer ?
#
loop_
_entity_poly.entity_id
_entity_poly.type
_entity_poly.pdbx_seq_one_letter_code
_entity_poly.pdbx_strand_id
1 'polypeptide(L)'
;MDSISDILLDDLSQPNLNQAQFETYKTARQKIVARLGTYQSLNDDDDTVYFLRAVFRFLPTQGQVQLADDASDCNDDDEIRELASHLDTYLLWPMIATCGTTPPLETEGSMENILSRDLNLAARRLSVSRRICLQRDNHQCVVTKAWDTNHSHRPSAALTTHLDAVHILPFSLESHRDDERQEYFRVWRCLRRYFPNIHEFSPPGRIDNIISMASALHRDFSTFAFVLEQTQVPNSYRVKTFPRFQTFHLRFVPAFITIASHPQYDSPSRNLLAVHAAVGNILHATGRDERIKERMHLRHNGTDGTNVEDLSLSDLSLVEI
;
A
#
# COMPACT_ATOMS: atom_id res chain seq x y z
N MET A 1 40.57 -3.98 -12.95
CA MET A 1 40.59 -2.71 -13.70
C MET A 1 39.76 -2.99 -14.93
N ASP A 2 38.48 -2.68 -14.99
CA ASP A 2 37.75 -1.49 -14.53
C ASP A 2 36.77 -1.84 -13.39
N SER A 3 36.77 -1.26 -12.19
CA SER A 3 36.88 0.14 -11.74
C SER A 3 35.61 0.97 -11.97
N ILE A 4 34.71 0.90 -10.98
CA ILE A 4 33.98 2.06 -10.43
C ILE A 4 32.91 2.71 -11.36
N SER A 5 32.79 2.30 -12.62
CA SER A 5 31.85 2.89 -13.60
C SER A 5 30.39 2.45 -13.44
N ASP A 6 30.10 1.28 -12.87
CA ASP A 6 28.70 0.84 -12.61
C ASP A 6 28.11 1.43 -11.31
N ILE A 7 28.90 2.19 -10.56
CA ILE A 7 28.50 2.79 -9.27
C ILE A 7 27.81 4.16 -9.44
N LEU A 8 27.72 4.68 -10.67
CA LEU A 8 27.31 6.07 -10.96
C LEU A 8 26.10 6.24 -11.88
N LEU A 9 25.29 5.19 -12.11
CA LEU A 9 24.14 5.26 -13.05
C LEU A 9 22.76 4.89 -12.49
N ASP A 10 22.56 4.81 -11.17
CA ASP A 10 21.20 4.64 -10.59
C ASP A 10 20.75 5.83 -9.70
N ASP A 11 21.32 7.01 -9.96
CA ASP A 11 21.04 8.28 -9.25
C ASP A 11 19.69 8.94 -9.62
N LEU A 12 18.64 8.13 -9.85
CA LEU A 12 17.31 8.62 -10.20
C LEU A 12 16.20 7.83 -9.51
N SER A 13 16.08 7.89 -8.17
CA SER A 13 14.78 7.64 -7.52
C SER A 13 14.63 8.05 -6.03
N GLN A 14 15.42 8.97 -5.47
CA GLN A 14 15.11 9.54 -4.14
C GLN A 14 15.15 11.07 -4.22
N PRO A 15 14.03 11.77 -4.03
CA PRO A 15 13.98 13.19 -4.34
C PRO A 15 14.63 13.97 -3.17
N ASN A 16 15.73 14.68 -3.47
CA ASN A 16 16.44 15.70 -2.67
C ASN A 16 16.35 15.55 -1.13
N LEU A 17 17.21 14.70 -0.59
CA LEU A 17 17.53 14.68 0.83
C LEU A 17 18.27 15.97 1.21
N ASN A 18 17.94 16.60 2.34
CA ASN A 18 18.83 17.64 2.88
C ASN A 18 20.18 17.01 3.30
N GLN A 19 21.22 17.82 3.55
CA GLN A 19 22.56 17.28 3.83
C GLN A 19 22.56 16.24 4.98
N ALA A 20 21.80 16.50 6.05
CA ALA A 20 21.69 15.55 7.16
C ALA A 20 21.00 14.25 6.75
N GLN A 21 19.88 14.33 6.04
CA GLN A 21 19.16 13.17 5.52
C GLN A 21 20.01 12.36 4.52
N PHE A 22 20.83 13.04 3.71
CA PHE A 22 21.73 12.40 2.76
C PHE A 22 22.84 11.62 3.46
N GLU A 23 23.48 12.19 4.49
CA GLU A 23 24.48 11.47 5.27
C GLU A 23 23.87 10.29 6.05
N THR A 24 22.67 10.46 6.59
CA THR A 24 21.91 9.37 7.24
C THR A 24 21.64 8.23 6.26
N TYR A 25 21.12 8.54 5.06
CA TYR A 25 20.90 7.57 4.00
C TYR A 25 22.19 6.85 3.60
N LYS A 26 23.28 7.61 3.38
CA LYS A 26 24.57 7.07 2.96
C LYS A 26 25.12 6.09 3.99
N THR A 27 25.03 6.44 5.27
CA THR A 27 25.44 5.58 6.39
C THR A 27 24.61 4.29 6.43
N ALA A 28 23.28 4.40 6.37
CA ALA A 28 22.39 3.25 6.33
C ALA A 28 22.67 2.34 5.12
N ARG A 29 22.91 2.94 3.94
CA ARG A 29 23.24 2.22 2.71
C ARG A 29 24.56 1.46 2.83
N GLN A 30 25.60 2.09 3.38
CA GLN A 30 26.88 1.41 3.59
C GLN A 30 26.72 0.23 4.53
N LYS A 31 25.98 0.42 5.62
CA LYS A 31 25.70 -0.61 6.63
C LYS A 31 24.97 -1.82 6.03
N ILE A 32 23.86 -1.60 5.32
CA ILE A 32 23.10 -2.71 4.70
C ILE A 32 23.87 -3.38 3.55
N VAL A 33 24.61 -2.62 2.73
CA VAL A 33 25.40 -3.19 1.63
C VAL A 33 26.53 -4.05 2.16
N ALA A 34 27.20 -3.63 3.23
CA ALA A 34 28.24 -4.42 3.86
C ALA A 34 27.69 -5.74 4.41
N ARG A 35 26.57 -5.68 5.16
CA ARG A 35 25.96 -6.88 5.75
C ARG A 35 25.44 -7.86 4.71
N LEU A 36 24.73 -7.38 3.69
CA LEU A 36 24.21 -8.24 2.62
C LEU A 36 25.32 -8.71 1.65
N GLY A 37 26.50 -8.09 1.68
CA GLY A 37 27.65 -8.49 0.88
C GLY A 37 28.36 -9.74 1.42
N THR A 38 28.15 -10.07 2.70
CA THR A 38 28.72 -11.28 3.32
C THR A 38 27.75 -12.45 3.37
N TYR A 39 26.49 -12.24 2.97
CA TYR A 39 25.45 -13.24 2.99
C TYR A 39 25.74 -14.40 2.02
N GLN A 40 25.57 -15.63 2.47
CA GLN A 40 25.66 -16.84 1.66
C GLN A 40 24.26 -17.32 1.29
N SER A 41 23.96 -17.31 -0.01
CA SER A 41 22.71 -17.83 -0.56
C SER A 41 22.52 -19.30 -0.19
N LEU A 42 21.31 -19.62 0.28
CA LEU A 42 20.93 -20.97 0.67
C LEU A 42 20.87 -21.92 -0.55
N ASN A 43 20.40 -21.43 -1.69
CA ASN A 43 20.28 -22.12 -2.96
C ASN A 43 20.13 -21.10 -4.11
N ASP A 44 20.00 -21.61 -5.35
CA ASP A 44 19.88 -20.77 -6.55
C ASP A 44 18.59 -19.92 -6.61
N ASP A 45 17.55 -20.32 -5.86
CA ASP A 45 16.25 -19.64 -5.79
C ASP A 45 16.19 -18.63 -4.62
N ASP A 46 17.25 -18.51 -3.81
CA ASP A 46 17.30 -17.61 -2.66
C ASP A 46 17.43 -16.14 -3.09
N ASP A 47 16.30 -15.43 -3.06
CA ASP A 47 16.19 -14.03 -3.45
C ASP A 47 16.37 -13.04 -2.29
N THR A 48 16.75 -13.50 -1.10
CA THR A 48 16.80 -12.72 0.16
C THR A 48 17.54 -11.39 -0.01
N VAL A 49 18.75 -11.41 -0.59
CA VAL A 49 19.57 -10.20 -0.80
C VAL A 49 18.89 -9.25 -1.79
N TYR A 50 18.32 -9.78 -2.86
CA TYR A 50 17.62 -8.99 -3.87
C TYR A 50 16.38 -8.31 -3.27
N PHE A 51 15.59 -9.08 -2.54
CA PHE A 51 14.40 -8.61 -1.84
C PHE A 51 14.71 -7.50 -0.83
N LEU A 52 15.66 -7.72 0.08
CA LEU A 52 16.02 -6.73 1.10
C LEU A 52 16.60 -5.44 0.48
N ARG A 53 17.37 -5.55 -0.61
CA ARG A 53 17.83 -4.38 -1.37
C ARG A 53 16.67 -3.60 -2.00
N ALA A 54 15.69 -4.30 -2.55
CA ALA A 54 14.49 -3.66 -3.11
C ALA A 54 13.65 -2.98 -2.02
N VAL A 55 13.42 -3.63 -0.88
CA VAL A 55 12.75 -3.03 0.28
C VAL A 55 13.49 -1.76 0.70
N PHE A 56 14.80 -1.85 0.96
CA PHE A 56 15.62 -0.70 1.34
C PHE A 56 15.50 0.46 0.34
N ARG A 57 15.54 0.18 -0.98
CA ARG A 57 15.45 1.21 -2.02
C ARG A 57 14.19 2.07 -1.91
N PHE A 58 13.06 1.48 -1.55
CA PHE A 58 11.75 2.13 -1.58
C PHE A 58 11.22 2.56 -0.21
N LEU A 59 11.89 2.19 0.89
CA LEU A 59 11.59 2.72 2.20
C LEU A 59 11.92 4.22 2.31
N PRO A 60 11.21 4.98 3.17
CA PRO A 60 11.64 6.32 3.55
C PRO A 60 12.97 6.27 4.32
N THR A 61 13.69 7.38 4.39
CA THR A 61 15.03 7.46 5.01
C THR A 61 15.11 6.87 6.41
N GLN A 62 14.11 7.12 7.27
CA GLN A 62 14.09 6.53 8.61
C GLN A 62 13.86 5.01 8.58
N GLY A 63 13.01 4.52 7.67
CA GLY A 63 12.83 3.09 7.45
C GLY A 63 14.08 2.40 6.90
N GLN A 64 14.83 3.10 6.04
CA GLN A 64 16.13 2.64 5.54
C GLN A 64 17.13 2.46 6.68
N VAL A 65 17.24 3.44 7.58
CA VAL A 65 18.07 3.33 8.78
C VAL A 65 17.66 2.12 9.60
N GLN A 66 16.37 1.98 9.89
CA GLN A 66 15.87 0.87 10.69
C GLN A 66 16.15 -0.49 10.06
N LEU A 67 15.96 -0.64 8.75
CA LEU A 67 16.28 -1.89 8.05
C LEU A 67 17.78 -2.19 8.03
N ALA A 68 18.62 -1.17 7.88
CA ALA A 68 20.07 -1.34 7.93
C ALA A 68 20.54 -1.76 9.34
N ASP A 69 19.92 -1.20 10.37
CA ASP A 69 20.15 -1.58 11.76
C ASP A 69 19.72 -3.03 12.00
N ASP A 70 18.49 -3.39 11.66
CA ASP A 70 17.94 -4.73 11.84
C ASP A 70 18.78 -5.79 11.13
N ALA A 71 19.17 -5.55 9.88
CA ALA A 71 20.02 -6.48 9.15
C ALA A 71 21.39 -6.65 9.82
N SER A 72 21.97 -5.58 10.38
CA SER A 72 23.30 -5.67 11.00
C SER A 72 23.27 -6.30 12.38
N ASP A 73 22.13 -6.22 13.06
CA ASP A 73 21.91 -6.88 14.34
C ASP A 73 21.69 -8.39 14.16
N CYS A 74 21.43 -8.86 12.93
CA CYS A 74 21.36 -10.29 12.61
C CYS A 74 22.73 -10.98 12.73
N ASN A 75 22.81 -12.01 13.56
CA ASN A 75 24.02 -12.77 13.89
C ASN A 75 24.54 -13.64 12.73
N ASP A 76 23.63 -14.19 11.94
CA ASP A 76 23.94 -15.12 10.86
C ASP A 76 23.01 -14.95 9.66
N ASP A 77 23.15 -15.80 8.66
CA ASP A 77 22.37 -15.72 7.43
C ASP A 77 20.95 -16.29 7.60
N ASP A 78 20.68 -17.11 8.62
CA ASP A 78 19.34 -17.57 8.95
C ASP A 78 18.49 -16.39 9.45
N GLU A 79 19.01 -15.58 10.37
CA GLU A 79 18.31 -14.39 10.87
C GLU A 79 18.05 -13.35 9.75
N ILE A 80 18.94 -13.25 8.75
CA ILE A 80 18.73 -12.39 7.57
C ILE A 80 17.57 -12.91 6.71
N ARG A 81 17.45 -14.24 6.53
CA ARG A 81 16.31 -14.85 5.84
C ARG A 81 15.01 -14.64 6.61
N GLU A 82 15.05 -14.77 7.93
CA GLU A 82 13.90 -14.50 8.79
C GLU A 82 13.45 -13.04 8.71
N LEU A 83 14.39 -12.09 8.66
CA LEU A 83 14.08 -10.67 8.43
C LEU A 83 13.38 -10.44 7.08
N ALA A 84 13.85 -11.08 6.01
CA ALA A 84 13.20 -11.03 4.70
C ALA A 84 11.79 -11.65 4.74
N SER A 85 11.65 -12.82 5.36
CA SER A 85 10.35 -13.48 5.54
C SER A 85 9.36 -12.63 6.36
N HIS A 86 9.85 -11.98 7.42
CA HIS A 86 9.06 -11.08 8.25
C HIS A 86 8.52 -9.89 7.45
N LEU A 87 9.36 -9.25 6.63
CA LEU A 87 8.95 -8.16 5.74
C LEU A 87 7.96 -8.64 4.68
N ASP A 88 8.20 -9.76 4.04
CA ASP A 88 7.27 -10.31 3.07
C ASP A 88 5.88 -10.60 3.69
N THR A 89 5.87 -11.20 4.87
CA THR A 89 4.65 -11.63 5.59
C THR A 89 3.88 -10.46 6.20
N TYR A 90 4.56 -9.50 6.84
CA TYR A 90 3.89 -8.46 7.63
C TYR A 90 3.88 -7.08 6.97
N LEU A 91 4.71 -6.83 5.95
CA LEU A 91 4.68 -5.59 5.18
C LEU A 91 3.94 -5.74 3.84
N LEU A 92 4.22 -6.80 3.07
CA LEU A 92 3.69 -6.94 1.70
C LEU A 92 2.40 -7.75 1.62
N TRP A 93 2.39 -8.97 2.14
CA TRP A 93 1.23 -9.87 2.07
C TRP A 93 -0.09 -9.24 2.55
N PRO A 94 -0.12 -8.47 3.66
CA PRO A 94 -1.36 -7.90 4.15
C PRO A 94 -1.95 -6.95 3.09
N MET A 95 -1.11 -6.18 2.40
CA MET A 95 -1.52 -5.24 1.36
C MET A 95 -2.08 -5.94 0.11
N ILE A 96 -1.69 -7.19 -0.13
CA ILE A 96 -2.18 -8.02 -1.22
C ILE A 96 -3.45 -8.78 -0.82
N ALA A 97 -3.51 -9.31 0.39
CA ALA A 97 -4.58 -10.22 0.84
C ALA A 97 -5.97 -9.58 0.77
N THR A 98 -6.02 -8.27 1.00
CA THR A 98 -7.21 -7.40 1.05
C THR A 98 -7.49 -6.67 -0.28
N CYS A 99 -6.69 -6.95 -1.32
CA CYS A 99 -6.80 -6.34 -2.63
C CYS A 99 -8.16 -6.62 -3.31
N GLY A 100 -8.81 -5.58 -3.83
CA GLY A 100 -10.07 -5.69 -4.58
C GLY A 100 -11.31 -5.97 -3.71
N THR A 101 -11.16 -6.01 -2.38
CA THR A 101 -12.28 -6.08 -1.44
C THR A 101 -12.77 -4.66 -1.16
N THR A 102 -13.85 -4.27 -1.82
CA THR A 102 -14.73 -3.23 -1.25
C THR A 102 -15.70 -4.01 -0.37
N PRO A 103 -15.86 -3.71 0.94
CA PRO A 103 -16.97 -4.27 1.68
C PRO A 103 -18.24 -4.00 0.87
N PRO A 104 -19.05 -5.02 0.55
CA PRO A 104 -20.27 -4.79 -0.18
C PRO A 104 -21.11 -3.79 0.62
N LEU A 105 -21.40 -2.65 0.00
CA LEU A 105 -22.58 -1.87 0.40
C LEU A 105 -23.76 -2.71 -0.10
N GLU A 106 -24.21 -3.65 0.73
CA GLU A 106 -25.41 -4.40 0.41
C GLU A 106 -26.58 -3.41 0.37
N THR A 107 -27.00 -3.16 -0.86
CA THR A 107 -28.31 -2.71 -1.28
C THR A 107 -29.39 -3.24 -0.35
N GLU A 108 -30.32 -2.35 0.02
CA GLU A 108 -31.51 -2.65 0.81
C GLU A 108 -32.20 -3.93 0.34
N GLY A 109 -32.11 -5.00 1.15
CA GLY A 109 -32.98 -6.16 0.99
C GLY A 109 -32.33 -7.51 1.20
N SER A 110 -32.09 -7.89 2.46
CA SER A 110 -32.60 -9.13 3.05
C SER A 110 -31.97 -9.31 4.44
N MET A 111 -32.78 -9.13 5.48
CA MET A 111 -32.37 -9.38 6.86
C MET A 111 -32.32 -10.89 7.11
N GLU A 112 -31.26 -11.37 7.75
CA GLU A 112 -31.44 -12.16 8.98
C GLU A 112 -30.18 -12.25 9.86
N ASN A 113 -30.43 -12.21 11.17
CA ASN A 113 -29.64 -12.68 12.31
C ASN A 113 -28.53 -11.82 12.93
N ILE A 114 -28.91 -11.20 14.08
CA ILE A 114 -28.18 -10.89 15.35
C ILE A 114 -26.83 -10.13 15.29
N LEU A 115 -26.07 -10.18 14.20
CA LEU A 115 -24.93 -9.29 13.87
C LEU A 115 -25.38 -7.94 13.29
N SER A 116 -26.69 -7.77 13.11
CA SER A 116 -27.30 -6.67 12.34
C SER A 116 -27.00 -5.29 12.91
N ARG A 117 -26.82 -5.14 14.23
CA ARG A 117 -26.63 -3.80 14.83
C ARG A 117 -25.23 -3.23 14.56
N ASP A 118 -24.19 -4.06 14.67
CA ASP A 118 -22.80 -3.66 14.43
C ASP A 118 -22.50 -3.54 12.94
N LEU A 119 -23.05 -4.45 12.12
CA LEU A 119 -23.00 -4.33 10.65
C LEU A 119 -23.70 -3.05 10.16
N ASN A 120 -24.85 -2.69 10.75
CA ASN A 120 -25.53 -1.43 10.45
C ASN A 120 -24.71 -0.20 10.87
N LEU A 121 -23.96 -0.28 11.98
CA LEU A 121 -23.08 0.82 12.41
C LEU A 121 -21.86 0.97 11.49
N ALA A 122 -21.23 -0.14 11.09
CA ALA A 122 -20.11 -0.15 10.14
C ALA A 122 -20.55 0.37 8.76
N ALA A 123 -21.69 -0.09 8.24
CA ALA A 123 -22.26 0.39 6.98
C ALA A 123 -22.61 1.89 7.03
N ARG A 124 -23.17 2.36 8.16
CA ARG A 124 -23.42 3.79 8.39
C ARG A 124 -22.13 4.60 8.45
N ARG A 125 -21.08 4.11 9.10
CA ARG A 125 -19.76 4.76 9.11
C ARG A 125 -19.19 4.85 7.70
N LEU A 126 -19.22 3.75 6.95
CA LEU A 126 -18.70 3.71 5.59
C LEU A 126 -19.45 4.65 4.64
N SER A 127 -20.78 4.71 4.74
CA SER A 127 -21.60 5.64 3.95
C SER A 127 -21.34 7.11 4.29
N VAL A 128 -21.15 7.44 5.58
CA VAL A 128 -20.75 8.78 6.01
C VAL A 128 -19.35 9.12 5.47
N SER A 129 -18.39 8.22 5.61
CA SER A 129 -17.04 8.41 5.11
C SER A 129 -17.01 8.56 3.58
N ARG A 130 -17.83 7.80 2.84
CA ARG A 130 -18.00 7.97 1.39
C ARG A 130 -18.51 9.36 1.05
N ARG A 131 -19.55 9.85 1.75
CA ARG A 131 -20.10 11.19 1.51
C ARG A 131 -19.06 12.29 1.75
N ILE A 132 -18.35 12.21 2.87
CA ILE A 132 -17.30 13.17 3.22
C ILE A 132 -16.15 13.12 2.19
N CYS A 133 -15.73 11.93 1.77
CA CYS A 133 -14.71 11.73 0.74
C CYS A 133 -15.09 12.41 -0.58
N LEU A 134 -16.32 12.17 -1.06
CA LEU A 134 -16.82 12.82 -2.27
C LEU A 134 -16.87 14.35 -2.14
N GLN A 135 -17.33 14.88 -1.00
CA GLN A 135 -17.35 16.32 -0.76
C GLN A 135 -15.94 16.93 -0.73
N ARG A 136 -15.01 16.29 0.01
CA ARG A 136 -13.61 16.72 0.09
C ARG A 136 -12.96 16.78 -1.29
N ASP A 137 -13.21 15.76 -2.11
CA ASP A 137 -12.61 15.63 -3.45
C ASP A 137 -13.45 16.32 -4.54
N ASN A 138 -14.36 17.23 -4.14
CA ASN A 138 -15.19 18.04 -5.03
C ASN A 138 -16.03 17.22 -6.03
N HIS A 139 -16.48 16.03 -5.62
CA HIS A 139 -17.19 15.05 -6.45
C HIS A 139 -16.43 14.70 -7.74
N GLN A 140 -15.10 14.67 -7.68
CA GLN A 140 -14.23 14.32 -8.79
C GLN A 140 -13.31 13.16 -8.42
N CYS A 141 -13.00 12.33 -9.41
CA CYS A 141 -11.89 11.39 -9.28
C CYS A 141 -10.60 12.17 -9.03
N VAL A 142 -9.88 11.83 -7.97
CA VAL A 142 -8.62 12.47 -7.59
C VAL A 142 -7.58 12.40 -8.71
N VAL A 143 -7.57 11.30 -9.48
CA VAL A 143 -6.62 11.03 -10.56
C VAL A 143 -7.02 11.69 -11.88
N THR A 144 -8.21 11.38 -12.41
CA THR A 144 -8.62 11.81 -13.77
C THR A 144 -9.36 13.14 -13.80
N LYS A 145 -9.77 13.65 -12.62
CA LYS A 145 -10.67 14.81 -12.45
C LYS A 145 -12.05 14.67 -13.09
N ALA A 146 -12.41 13.46 -13.54
CA ALA A 146 -13.76 13.15 -14.01
C ALA A 146 -14.77 13.29 -12.86
N TRP A 147 -15.91 13.87 -13.16
CA TRP A 147 -16.98 14.16 -12.21
C TRP A 147 -17.85 12.95 -11.94
N ASP A 148 -18.42 12.86 -10.74
CA ASP A 148 -19.46 11.89 -10.42
C ASP A 148 -20.65 12.04 -11.36
N THR A 149 -21.12 10.93 -11.93
CA THR A 149 -22.35 10.88 -12.73
C THR A 149 -23.56 11.37 -11.94
N ASN A 150 -23.58 11.15 -10.63
CA ASN A 150 -24.70 11.49 -9.76
C ASN A 150 -24.64 12.95 -9.24
N HIS A 151 -23.57 13.70 -9.52
CA HIS A 151 -23.46 15.08 -9.07
C HIS A 151 -24.13 16.06 -10.05
N SER A 152 -25.19 16.74 -9.59
CA SER A 152 -26.02 17.63 -10.41
C SER A 152 -25.34 18.94 -10.82
N HIS A 153 -24.37 19.46 -10.04
CA HIS A 153 -23.76 20.77 -10.25
C HIS A 153 -22.43 20.74 -11.02
N ARG A 154 -22.22 19.71 -11.84
CA ARG A 154 -21.02 19.58 -12.68
C ARG A 154 -21.06 20.49 -13.93
N PRO A 155 -19.91 20.88 -14.50
CA PRO A 155 -19.84 21.54 -15.79
C PRO A 155 -20.45 20.68 -16.91
N SER A 156 -21.12 21.31 -17.89
CA SER A 156 -21.83 20.59 -18.97
C SER A 156 -20.92 19.73 -19.86
N ALA A 157 -19.67 20.17 -20.08
CA ALA A 157 -18.67 19.46 -20.88
C ALA A 157 -17.72 18.58 -20.04
N ALA A 158 -18.02 18.38 -18.76
CA ALA A 158 -17.19 17.55 -17.89
C ALA A 158 -17.16 16.09 -18.36
N LEU A 159 -16.00 15.44 -18.24
CA LEU A 159 -15.91 13.98 -18.27
C LEU A 159 -16.56 13.41 -17.02
N THR A 160 -17.32 12.32 -17.16
CA THR A 160 -18.16 11.78 -16.08
C THR A 160 -17.91 10.30 -15.85
N THR A 161 -17.97 9.86 -14.61
CA THR A 161 -17.79 8.46 -14.21
C THR A 161 -18.56 8.18 -12.91
N HIS A 162 -18.77 6.91 -12.60
CA HIS A 162 -19.06 6.51 -11.22
C HIS A 162 -17.80 6.67 -10.36
N LEU A 163 -17.97 7.15 -9.13
CA LEU A 163 -16.91 7.35 -8.15
C LEU A 163 -17.10 6.43 -6.95
N ASP A 164 -16.00 5.82 -6.52
CA ASP A 164 -15.90 5.06 -5.28
C ASP A 164 -15.00 5.76 -4.26
N ALA A 165 -15.29 5.55 -2.97
CA ALA A 165 -14.38 5.91 -1.89
C ALA A 165 -13.42 4.74 -1.67
N VAL A 166 -12.20 4.89 -2.17
CA VAL A 166 -11.18 3.84 -2.21
C VAL A 166 -10.21 4.01 -1.06
N HIS A 167 -9.94 2.94 -0.33
CA HIS A 167 -8.94 2.96 0.73
C HIS A 167 -7.52 3.08 0.15
N ILE A 168 -6.67 3.91 0.76
CA ILE A 168 -5.27 4.06 0.38
C ILE A 168 -4.49 2.83 0.85
N LEU A 169 -4.57 2.53 2.15
CA LEU A 169 -4.13 1.24 2.69
C LEU A 169 -5.36 0.36 2.90
N PRO A 170 -5.34 -0.89 2.40
CA PRO A 170 -6.51 -1.76 2.37
C PRO A 170 -6.89 -2.36 3.75
N PHE A 171 -6.29 -1.86 4.83
CA PHE A 171 -6.56 -2.31 6.21
C PHE A 171 -7.69 -1.52 6.86
N SER A 172 -8.75 -2.24 7.23
CA SER A 172 -9.83 -1.76 8.09
C SER A 172 -9.74 -2.46 9.45
N LEU A 173 -9.80 -1.67 10.51
CA LEU A 173 -9.49 -2.05 11.89
C LEU A 173 -10.60 -2.77 12.68
N GLU A 174 -11.58 -3.36 12.02
CA GLU A 174 -12.64 -4.08 12.72
C GLU A 174 -12.37 -5.59 12.59
N SER A 175 -11.53 -6.10 13.48
CA SER A 175 -11.53 -7.53 13.80
C SER A 175 -12.13 -7.72 15.19
N HIS A 176 -13.08 -8.65 15.26
CA HIS A 176 -13.83 -8.98 16.47
C HIS A 176 -13.27 -10.21 17.20
N ARG A 177 -12.15 -10.77 16.73
CA ARG A 177 -11.52 -11.97 17.30
C ARG A 177 -10.11 -11.68 17.80
N ASP A 178 -9.74 -12.28 18.93
CA ASP A 178 -8.47 -11.98 19.60
C ASP A 178 -7.23 -12.48 18.84
N ASP A 179 -7.34 -13.55 18.05
CA ASP A 179 -6.29 -14.11 17.19
C ASP A 179 -5.97 -13.19 16.00
N GLU A 180 -6.99 -12.74 15.29
CA GLU A 180 -6.86 -11.75 14.20
C GLU A 180 -6.30 -10.42 14.70
N ARG A 181 -6.59 -10.05 15.96
CA ARG A 181 -6.05 -8.85 16.59
C ARG A 181 -4.54 -8.91 16.82
N GLN A 182 -3.99 -10.07 17.18
CA GLN A 182 -2.54 -10.25 17.35
C GLN A 182 -1.78 -10.13 16.03
N GLU A 183 -2.27 -10.78 14.99
CA GLU A 183 -1.69 -10.70 13.64
C GLU A 183 -1.74 -9.27 13.10
N TYR A 184 -2.86 -8.58 13.33
CA TYR A 184 -2.99 -7.17 13.06
C TYR A 184 -1.91 -6.34 13.80
N PHE A 185 -1.65 -6.60 15.09
CA PHE A 185 -0.62 -5.88 15.83
C PHE A 185 0.77 -6.09 15.22
N ARG A 186 1.07 -7.28 14.70
CA ARG A 186 2.34 -7.59 14.01
C ARG A 186 2.49 -6.79 12.72
N VAL A 187 1.46 -6.77 11.87
CA VAL A 187 1.43 -5.95 10.65
C VAL A 187 1.69 -4.48 10.98
N TRP A 188 1.00 -3.93 11.99
CA TRP A 188 1.18 -2.53 12.36
C TRP A 188 2.50 -2.22 13.03
N ARG A 189 3.06 -3.16 13.80
CA ARG A 189 4.41 -3.03 14.35
C ARG A 189 5.44 -2.97 13.23
N CYS A 190 5.32 -3.85 12.23
CA CYS A 190 6.17 -3.85 11.04
C CYS A 190 6.03 -2.52 10.27
N LEU A 191 4.81 -2.09 9.96
CA LEU A 191 4.56 -0.85 9.24
C LEU A 191 5.13 0.37 9.98
N ARG A 192 4.92 0.51 11.29
CA ARG A 192 5.47 1.66 12.04
C ARG A 192 6.99 1.64 12.14
N ARG A 193 7.58 0.45 12.20
CA ARG A 193 9.04 0.29 12.23
C ARG A 193 9.69 0.84 10.96
N TYR A 194 9.12 0.53 9.80
CA TYR A 194 9.71 0.93 8.51
C TYR A 194 9.09 2.19 7.89
N PHE A 195 7.92 2.62 8.37
CA PHE A 195 7.22 3.84 7.97
C PHE A 195 6.80 4.67 9.20
N PRO A 196 7.76 5.21 9.98
CA PRO A 196 7.49 5.86 11.27
C PRO A 196 6.59 7.10 11.20
N ASN A 197 6.39 7.67 10.00
CA ASN A 197 5.52 8.83 9.79
C ASN A 197 4.02 8.47 9.76
N ILE A 198 3.64 7.18 9.82
CA ILE A 198 2.24 6.81 10.00
C ILE A 198 1.89 6.93 11.49
N HIS A 199 0.95 7.82 11.82
CA HIS A 199 0.49 8.01 13.20
C HIS A 199 -0.41 6.85 13.68
N GLU A 200 -0.61 6.76 15.00
CA GLU A 200 -1.25 5.63 15.69
C GLU A 200 -2.56 5.15 15.08
N PHE A 201 -2.74 3.82 15.12
CA PHE A 201 -3.98 3.05 15.05
C PHE A 201 -5.12 3.77 14.29
N SER A 202 -5.12 3.68 12.96
CA SER A 202 -6.14 4.36 12.15
C SER A 202 -7.43 3.53 12.12
N PRO A 203 -8.51 3.90 12.84
CA PRO A 203 -9.77 3.16 12.79
C PRO A 203 -10.30 3.04 11.35
N PRO A 204 -11.14 2.03 11.06
CA PRO A 204 -11.74 1.90 9.74
C PRO A 204 -12.53 3.16 9.40
N GLY A 205 -12.44 3.60 8.14
CA GLY A 205 -13.22 4.74 7.65
C GLY A 205 -12.72 6.13 8.03
N ARG A 206 -11.46 6.28 8.50
CA ARG A 206 -10.85 7.61 8.64
C ARG A 206 -10.73 8.27 7.27
N ILE A 207 -11.17 9.52 7.18
CA ILE A 207 -11.36 10.24 5.91
C ILE A 207 -10.07 10.36 5.10
N ASP A 208 -8.93 10.46 5.76
CA ASP A 208 -7.64 10.61 5.10
C ASP A 208 -6.98 9.28 4.66
N ASN A 209 -7.56 8.11 5.01
CA ASN A 209 -7.22 6.82 4.39
C ASN A 209 -8.16 6.47 3.23
N ILE A 210 -9.03 7.38 2.80
CA ILE A 210 -9.90 7.17 1.64
C ILE A 210 -9.74 8.29 0.63
N ILE A 211 -9.85 7.94 -0.66
CA ILE A 211 -9.79 8.86 -1.80
C ILE A 211 -10.91 8.59 -2.79
N SER A 212 -11.44 9.64 -3.41
CA SER A 212 -12.43 9.49 -4.47
C SER A 212 -11.74 9.06 -5.75
N MET A 213 -12.19 7.94 -6.31
CA MET A 213 -11.60 7.36 -7.50
C MET A 213 -12.67 6.93 -8.49
N ALA A 214 -12.39 7.06 -9.78
CA ALA A 214 -13.21 6.47 -10.83
C ALA A 214 -13.32 4.95 -10.58
N SER A 215 -14.53 4.39 -10.59
CA SER A 215 -14.75 2.96 -10.36
C SER A 215 -13.91 2.07 -11.27
N ALA A 216 -13.65 2.52 -12.50
CA ALA A 216 -12.77 1.82 -13.45
C ALA A 216 -11.30 1.75 -12.97
N LEU A 217 -10.80 2.78 -12.28
CA LEU A 217 -9.43 2.81 -11.73
C LEU A 217 -9.30 2.16 -10.36
N HIS A 218 -10.41 1.94 -9.65
CA HIS A 218 -10.39 1.39 -8.30
C HIS A 218 -9.62 0.06 -8.26
N ARG A 219 -9.94 -0.87 -9.16
CA ARG A 219 -9.24 -2.16 -9.21
C ARG A 219 -7.73 -1.99 -9.45
N ASP A 220 -7.35 -1.13 -10.39
CA ASP A 220 -5.95 -0.89 -10.71
C ASP A 220 -5.18 -0.27 -9.54
N PHE A 221 -5.81 0.61 -8.77
CA PHE A 221 -5.18 1.20 -7.59
C PHE A 221 -5.04 0.19 -6.45
N SER A 222 -6.11 -0.56 -6.16
CA SER A 222 -6.11 -1.57 -5.10
C SER A 222 -5.14 -2.72 -5.40
N THR A 223 -4.89 -3.03 -6.67
CA THR A 223 -3.95 -4.07 -7.14
C THR A 223 -2.54 -3.57 -7.40
N PHE A 224 -2.21 -2.33 -7.00
CA PHE A 224 -0.91 -1.72 -7.27
C PHE A 224 -0.53 -1.72 -8.76
N ALA A 225 -1.50 -1.73 -9.69
CA ALA A 225 -1.22 -1.54 -11.11
C ALA A 225 -0.76 -0.12 -11.42
N PHE A 226 -1.08 0.84 -10.54
CA PHE A 226 -0.40 2.12 -10.45
C PHE A 226 -0.29 2.59 -8.99
N VAL A 227 0.61 3.53 -8.75
CA VAL A 227 0.80 4.20 -7.45
C VAL A 227 0.92 5.72 -7.61
N LEU A 228 0.77 6.44 -6.50
CA LEU A 228 0.92 7.88 -6.42
C LEU A 228 2.21 8.23 -5.64
N GLU A 229 3.32 8.43 -6.36
CA GLU A 229 4.61 8.77 -5.76
C GLU A 229 4.63 10.25 -5.36
N GLN A 230 5.01 10.54 -4.11
CA GLN A 230 5.13 11.93 -3.66
C GLN A 230 6.16 12.71 -4.48
N THR A 231 5.84 13.97 -4.78
CA THR A 231 6.80 14.92 -5.36
C THR A 231 7.30 15.91 -4.31
N GLN A 232 8.25 16.76 -4.71
CA GLN A 232 8.73 17.87 -3.90
C GLN A 232 7.67 18.96 -3.66
N VAL A 233 6.67 19.03 -4.54
CA VAL A 233 5.58 19.98 -4.40
C VAL A 233 4.54 19.38 -3.44
N PRO A 234 4.18 20.07 -2.35
CA PRO A 234 3.15 19.59 -1.43
C PRO A 234 1.85 19.25 -2.17
N ASN A 235 1.25 18.11 -1.82
CA ASN A 235 0.03 17.57 -2.41
C ASN A 235 0.08 17.28 -3.92
N SER A 236 1.27 17.27 -4.52
CA SER A 236 1.51 16.85 -5.89
C SER A 236 2.14 15.47 -5.92
N TYR A 237 1.64 14.62 -6.81
CA TYR A 237 2.03 13.22 -6.93
C TYR A 237 2.30 12.87 -8.38
N ARG A 238 3.35 12.09 -8.61
CA ARG A 238 3.59 11.43 -9.89
C ARG A 238 2.75 10.16 -9.94
N VAL A 239 2.01 9.98 -11.02
CA VAL A 239 1.30 8.72 -11.28
C VAL A 239 2.30 7.77 -11.95
N LYS A 240 2.67 6.71 -11.23
CA LYS A 240 3.54 5.66 -11.77
C LYS A 240 2.70 4.43 -12.07
N THR A 241 2.60 4.09 -13.35
CA THR A 241 1.92 2.88 -13.83
C THR A 241 2.91 1.73 -13.97
N PHE A 242 2.43 0.51 -13.77
CA PHE A 242 3.19 -0.73 -13.94
C PHE A 242 2.64 -1.56 -15.11
N PRO A 243 3.33 -2.63 -15.57
CA PRO A 243 2.93 -3.38 -16.77
C PRO A 243 1.49 -3.90 -16.79
N ARG A 244 0.87 -4.12 -15.62
CA ARG A 244 -0.52 -4.60 -15.49
C ARG A 244 -1.58 -3.50 -15.57
N PHE A 245 -1.18 -2.23 -15.61
CA PHE A 245 -2.10 -1.11 -15.72
C PHE A 245 -2.91 -1.20 -17.01
N GLN A 246 -4.24 -1.04 -16.93
CA GLN A 246 -5.09 -1.16 -18.11
C GLN A 246 -4.82 0.00 -19.07
N THR A 247 -4.24 -0.31 -20.24
CA THR A 247 -3.81 0.69 -21.22
C THR A 247 -4.95 1.57 -21.74
N PHE A 248 -6.20 1.08 -21.68
CA PHE A 248 -7.40 1.85 -21.99
C PHE A 248 -7.52 3.13 -21.13
N HIS A 249 -7.04 3.10 -19.88
CA HIS A 249 -7.12 4.23 -18.96
C HIS A 249 -6.02 5.28 -19.17
N LEU A 250 -4.94 4.97 -19.91
CA LEU A 250 -3.80 5.88 -20.11
C LEU A 250 -4.19 7.23 -20.70
N ARG A 251 -5.23 7.28 -21.54
CA ARG A 251 -5.72 8.54 -22.13
C ARG A 251 -6.27 9.52 -21.09
N PHE A 252 -6.70 9.03 -19.93
CA PHE A 252 -7.38 9.80 -18.89
C PHE A 252 -6.53 9.99 -17.63
N VAL A 253 -5.41 9.27 -17.52
CA VAL A 253 -4.51 9.32 -16.37
C VAL A 253 -3.32 10.22 -16.70
N PRO A 254 -3.21 11.41 -16.07
CA PRO A 254 -2.08 12.30 -16.29
C PRO A 254 -0.83 11.77 -15.58
N ALA A 255 0.36 12.18 -16.04
CA ALA A 255 1.63 11.80 -15.41
C ALA A 255 1.81 12.38 -14.00
N PHE A 256 1.15 13.51 -13.70
CA PHE A 256 1.17 14.17 -12.40
C PHE A 256 -0.24 14.62 -12.02
N ILE A 257 -0.56 14.53 -10.74
CA ILE A 257 -1.82 14.98 -10.17
C ILE A 257 -1.57 15.87 -8.97
N THR A 258 -2.53 16.76 -8.70
CA THR A 258 -2.58 17.51 -7.45
C THR A 258 -3.85 17.15 -6.71
N ILE A 259 -3.70 16.82 -5.43
CA ILE A 259 -4.81 16.60 -4.50
C ILE A 259 -5.07 17.93 -3.81
N ALA A 260 -6.21 18.56 -4.09
CA ALA A 260 -6.54 19.84 -3.48
C ALA A 260 -6.88 19.65 -1.99
N SER A 261 -6.47 20.59 -1.16
CA SER A 261 -6.91 20.64 0.23
C SER A 261 -8.33 21.20 0.30
N HIS A 262 -9.14 20.63 1.20
CA HIS A 262 -10.49 21.09 1.46
C HIS A 262 -10.53 21.86 2.80
N PRO A 263 -11.27 22.97 2.92
CA PRO A 263 -11.27 23.78 4.14
C PRO A 263 -11.86 23.09 5.37
N GLN A 264 -12.78 22.14 5.16
CA GLN A 264 -13.53 21.48 6.25
C GLN A 264 -13.08 20.04 6.53
N TYR A 265 -12.33 19.43 5.61
CA TYR A 265 -12.00 18.00 5.69
C TYR A 265 -10.52 17.78 5.44
N ASP A 266 -9.90 16.95 6.28
CA ASP A 266 -8.49 16.62 6.15
C ASP A 266 -8.19 15.99 4.80
N SER A 267 -7.07 16.41 4.21
CA SER A 267 -6.58 15.86 2.95
C SER A 267 -6.21 14.38 3.11
N PRO A 268 -6.25 13.57 2.04
CA PRO A 268 -5.68 12.23 2.03
C PRO A 268 -4.27 12.23 2.63
N SER A 269 -3.99 11.25 3.48
CA SER A 269 -2.73 11.19 4.19
C SER A 269 -1.59 10.94 3.21
N ARG A 270 -0.69 11.92 3.13
CA ARG A 270 0.54 11.82 2.33
C ARG A 270 1.35 10.59 2.74
N ASN A 271 1.42 10.30 4.04
CA ASN A 271 2.20 9.18 4.56
C ASN A 271 1.58 7.84 4.16
N LEU A 272 0.25 7.69 4.17
CA LEU A 272 -0.41 6.48 3.69
C LEU A 272 -0.19 6.28 2.19
N LEU A 273 -0.24 7.34 1.40
CA LEU A 273 0.10 7.29 -0.04
C LEU A 273 1.56 6.89 -0.26
N ALA A 274 2.48 7.34 0.59
CA ALA A 274 3.89 6.92 0.52
C ALA A 274 4.07 5.44 0.86
N VAL A 275 3.34 4.90 1.84
CA VAL A 275 3.32 3.45 2.12
C VAL A 275 2.81 2.69 0.90
N HIS A 276 1.65 3.10 0.35
CA HIS A 276 1.07 2.45 -0.85
C HIS A 276 2.05 2.48 -2.03
N ALA A 277 2.70 3.62 -2.29
CA ALA A 277 3.67 3.74 -3.36
C ALA A 277 4.94 2.91 -3.12
N ALA A 278 5.46 2.86 -1.89
CA ALA A 278 6.62 2.05 -1.55
C ALA A 278 6.32 0.55 -1.72
N VAL A 279 5.19 0.08 -1.19
CA VAL A 279 4.74 -1.31 -1.32
C VAL A 279 4.56 -1.68 -2.79
N GLY A 280 3.83 -0.89 -3.57
CA GLY A 280 3.67 -1.16 -5.00
C GLY A 280 5.01 -1.24 -5.74
N ASN A 281 5.92 -0.30 -5.46
CA ASN A 281 7.26 -0.32 -6.04
C ASN A 281 8.06 -1.58 -5.65
N ILE A 282 8.00 -2.02 -4.39
CA ILE A 282 8.66 -3.24 -3.93
C ILE A 282 8.07 -4.47 -4.63
N LEU A 283 6.74 -4.57 -4.69
CA LEU A 283 6.05 -5.70 -5.33
C LEU A 283 6.48 -5.89 -6.79
N HIS A 284 6.48 -4.80 -7.57
CA HIS A 284 6.90 -4.84 -8.97
C HIS A 284 8.40 -5.01 -9.14
N ALA A 285 9.22 -4.40 -8.29
CA ALA A 285 10.66 -4.56 -8.36
C ALA A 285 11.13 -5.97 -7.96
N THR A 286 10.32 -6.73 -7.22
CA THR A 286 10.69 -8.06 -6.72
C THR A 286 9.96 -9.21 -7.42
N GLY A 287 9.07 -8.92 -8.37
CA GLY A 287 8.19 -9.91 -9.00
C GLY A 287 7.11 -10.49 -8.08
N ARG A 288 6.98 -9.98 -6.84
CA ARG A 288 5.96 -10.45 -5.88
C ARG A 288 4.55 -9.97 -6.22
N ASP A 289 4.38 -9.10 -7.23
CA ASP A 289 3.08 -8.71 -7.77
C ASP A 289 2.34 -9.88 -8.46
N GLU A 290 3.04 -10.98 -8.78
CA GLU A 290 2.42 -12.21 -9.29
C GLU A 290 1.49 -12.86 -8.27
N ARG A 291 1.77 -12.72 -6.97
CA ARG A 291 0.88 -13.18 -5.89
C ARG A 291 -0.48 -12.47 -5.92
N ILE A 292 -0.52 -11.24 -6.44
CA ILE A 292 -1.79 -10.52 -6.71
C ILE A 292 -2.59 -11.26 -7.81
N LYS A 293 -1.92 -11.83 -8.82
CA LYS A 293 -2.57 -12.63 -9.88
C LYS A 293 -3.19 -13.89 -9.28
N GLU A 294 -2.43 -14.65 -8.49
CA GLU A 294 -2.88 -15.88 -7.85
C GLU A 294 -4.10 -15.65 -6.97
N ARG A 295 -4.04 -14.63 -6.10
CA ARG A 295 -5.18 -14.23 -5.26
C ARG A 295 -6.40 -13.83 -6.07
N MET A 296 -6.22 -13.08 -7.15
CA MET A 296 -7.32 -12.71 -8.05
C MET A 296 -7.90 -13.94 -8.76
N HIS A 297 -7.07 -14.92 -9.16
CA HIS A 297 -7.51 -16.13 -9.84
C HIS A 297 -8.29 -17.07 -8.89
N LEU A 298 -7.80 -17.26 -7.67
CA LEU A 298 -8.51 -17.99 -6.61
C LEU A 298 -9.91 -17.41 -6.37
N ARG A 299 -10.03 -16.07 -6.33
CA ARG A 299 -11.34 -15.39 -6.20
C ARG A 299 -12.28 -15.61 -7.39
N HIS A 300 -11.76 -15.78 -8.61
CA HIS A 300 -12.61 -16.00 -9.79
C HIS A 300 -13.02 -17.48 -9.95
N ASN A 301 -12.29 -18.43 -9.32
CA ASN A 301 -12.43 -19.87 -9.58
C ASN A 301 -13.06 -20.71 -8.44
N GLY A 302 -13.31 -20.19 -7.22
CA GLY A 302 -13.98 -20.93 -6.12
C GLY A 302 -15.03 -20.06 -5.41
N THR A 303 -16.33 -20.28 -5.64
CA THR A 303 -17.30 -21.18 -4.96
C THR A 303 -18.05 -20.52 -3.80
N ASP A 304 -19.37 -20.36 -3.99
CA ASP A 304 -20.36 -20.22 -2.91
C ASP A 304 -20.07 -21.26 -1.82
N GLY A 305 -19.76 -20.78 -0.61
CA GLY A 305 -19.84 -21.57 0.62
C GLY A 305 -18.90 -22.78 0.73
N THR A 306 -17.59 -22.56 0.87
CA THR A 306 -16.72 -23.49 1.61
C THR A 306 -15.55 -22.72 2.24
N ASN A 307 -15.46 -22.80 3.57
CA ASN A 307 -14.41 -22.37 4.49
C ASN A 307 -13.38 -21.34 3.99
N VAL A 308 -13.52 -20.11 4.49
CA VAL A 308 -12.54 -19.02 4.47
C VAL A 308 -11.36 -19.32 5.42
N GLU A 309 -11.02 -20.60 5.62
CA GLU A 309 -9.99 -21.05 6.58
C GLU A 309 -8.61 -21.31 5.97
N ASP A 310 -8.42 -21.23 4.65
CA ASP A 310 -7.07 -21.38 4.09
C ASP A 310 -6.42 -20.01 3.81
N LEU A 311 -5.38 -19.71 4.61
CA LEU A 311 -4.48 -18.56 4.56
C LEU A 311 -4.95 -17.32 5.35
N SER A 312 -5.39 -17.52 6.59
CA SER A 312 -5.19 -16.50 7.61
C SER A 312 -3.68 -16.38 7.92
N LEU A 313 -3.23 -15.21 8.36
CA LEU A 313 -1.86 -15.00 8.85
C LEU A 313 -1.48 -15.97 9.99
N SER A 314 -2.47 -16.66 10.57
CA SER A 314 -2.34 -17.69 11.61
C SER A 314 -1.50 -18.90 11.18
N ASP A 315 -1.44 -19.24 9.89
CA ASP A 315 -0.70 -20.44 9.42
C ASP A 315 0.80 -20.19 9.24
N LEU A 316 1.28 -18.96 9.42
CA LEU A 316 2.69 -18.58 9.26
C LEU A 316 3.38 -18.22 10.59
N SER A 317 2.73 -18.47 11.73
CA SER A 317 3.30 -18.11 13.04
C SER A 317 4.22 -19.19 13.62
N LEU A 318 5.46 -19.23 13.16
CA LEU A 318 6.60 -19.60 13.99
C LEU A 318 7.76 -18.71 13.58
N VAL A 319 7.98 -17.62 14.32
CA VAL A 319 9.26 -17.04 14.78
C VAL A 319 8.91 -15.70 15.45
N GLU A 320 9.11 -15.61 16.76
CA GLU A 320 9.14 -14.34 17.50
C GLU A 320 10.54 -13.72 17.34
N ILE A 321 10.62 -12.51 16.80
CA ILE A 321 11.81 -11.63 16.87
C ILE A 321 11.48 -10.42 17.72
#